data_AF-K1RXK3-F1
#
_entry.id   AF-K1RXK3-F1
#
_cell.length_a   1.000
_cell.length_b   1.000
_cell.length_c   1.000
_cell.angle_alpha   90.00
_cell.angle_beta   90.00
_cell.angle_gamma   90.00
#
_symmetry.space_group_name_H-M   'P 1'
#
loop_
_entity.id
_entity.type
_entity.pdbx_description
1 polymer ?
#
loop_
_entity_poly.entity_id
_entity_poly.type
_entity_poly.pdbx_seq_one_letter_code
_entity_poly.pdbx_strand_id
1 'polypeptide(L)'
;MNKKRILIVLLSILFILIIGVSIHFYRIKHARVDITYNDLVVEVYEKRHVSSFIKSINGKIIDDYIIDSDSLGKKNISFQYINTDNIKVTSFFDIKVVDKTAPLIWISDTYSLGVGSKRSLTDLILCGDNYDKKPKCYIEGDYDLNKIGKYDLVIHASDSSKNKTSKSFTLNVYDPKNVKSKERKTVYFSDVLGKYKNNKVGLDLSKWQGNVDFSKLSQAGVSFVILRVGSTRGNGGEYVLDEMFKKNISEALKYKIPVGVYFYSYASNIKEARNDARWVIKQIKDYKVKLGVSFDWEDWSYFNSYNISFHDLNEISNAFMDEISKAKYKTMLYSSKNYLELIWNNKKYDTWLAHYTDKTNYLGKYKYWQICDTGRVDGINGNVDIDIMYE
;
A
#
# COMPACT_ATOMS: atom_id res chain seq x y z
N MET A 1 -53.08 48.67 -15.11
CA MET A 1 -52.82 47.93 -16.37
C MET A 1 -53.93 46.89 -16.55
N ASN A 2 -54.64 46.88 -17.69
CA ASN A 2 -55.80 45.98 -17.93
C ASN A 2 -55.36 44.51 -17.84
N LYS A 3 -56.05 43.67 -17.05
CA LYS A 3 -55.70 42.25 -16.83
C LYS A 3 -55.47 41.48 -18.14
N LYS A 4 -56.22 41.81 -19.21
CA LYS A 4 -56.01 41.23 -20.57
C LYS A 4 -54.66 41.61 -21.19
N ARG A 5 -54.19 42.85 -21.02
CA ARG A 5 -52.87 43.28 -21.53
C ARG A 5 -51.72 42.61 -20.78
N ILE A 6 -51.85 42.42 -19.46
CA ILE A 6 -50.87 41.66 -18.65
C ILE A 6 -50.78 40.21 -19.15
N LEU A 7 -51.93 39.56 -19.37
CA LEU A 7 -51.98 38.19 -19.87
C LEU A 7 -51.34 38.03 -21.26
N ILE A 8 -51.60 38.96 -22.19
CA ILE A 8 -51.00 38.94 -23.52
C ILE A 8 -49.47 39.09 -23.44
N VAL A 9 -48.96 40.01 -22.62
CA VAL A 9 -47.51 40.17 -22.44
C VAL A 9 -46.88 38.91 -21.85
N LEU A 10 -47.51 38.29 -20.84
CA LEU A 10 -47.04 37.03 -20.27
C LEU A 10 -47.04 35.89 -21.28
N LEU A 11 -48.07 35.78 -22.12
CA LEU A 11 -48.15 34.77 -23.18
C LEU A 11 -47.08 34.98 -24.27
N SER A 12 -46.81 36.24 -24.65
CA SER A 12 -45.74 36.56 -25.60
C SER A 12 -44.35 36.23 -25.04
N ILE A 13 -44.10 36.55 -23.76
CA ILE A 13 -42.85 36.17 -23.08
C ILE A 13 -42.70 34.64 -23.03
N LEU A 14 -43.77 33.93 -22.68
CA LEU A 14 -43.78 32.46 -22.65
C LEU A 14 -43.53 31.87 -24.05
N PHE A 15 -44.12 32.44 -25.11
CA PHE A 15 -43.91 32.00 -26.48
C PHE A 15 -42.48 32.22 -26.96
N ILE A 16 -41.88 33.38 -26.65
CA ILE A 16 -40.46 33.66 -26.96
C ILE A 16 -39.54 32.70 -26.20
N LEU A 17 -39.85 32.39 -24.94
CA LEU A 17 -39.11 31.40 -24.15
C LEU A 17 -39.21 30.01 -24.80
N ILE A 18 -40.40 29.57 -25.22
CA ILE A 18 -40.61 28.27 -25.89
C ILE A 18 -39.83 28.21 -27.22
N ILE A 19 -39.86 29.27 -28.03
CA ILE A 19 -39.07 29.33 -29.27
C ILE A 19 -37.58 29.28 -28.96
N GLY A 20 -37.10 30.05 -27.99
CA GLY A 20 -35.70 30.06 -27.58
C GLY A 20 -35.22 28.69 -27.12
N VAL A 21 -36.04 27.99 -26.31
CA VAL A 21 -35.79 26.61 -25.87
C VAL A 21 -35.79 25.65 -27.07
N SER A 22 -36.74 25.78 -27.99
CA SER A 22 -36.83 24.93 -29.19
C SER A 22 -35.62 25.10 -30.13
N ILE A 23 -35.18 26.34 -30.35
CA ILE A 23 -33.96 26.66 -31.12
C ILE A 23 -32.73 26.10 -30.42
N HIS A 24 -32.66 26.20 -29.09
CA HIS A 24 -31.55 25.65 -28.32
C HIS A 24 -31.45 24.11 -28.46
N PHE A 25 -32.57 23.39 -28.31
CA PHE A 25 -32.62 21.95 -28.55
C PHE A 25 -32.28 21.58 -29.99
N TYR A 26 -32.77 22.35 -30.97
CA TYR A 26 -32.44 22.14 -32.37
C TYR A 26 -30.94 22.29 -32.62
N ARG A 27 -30.30 23.32 -32.04
CA ARG A 27 -28.85 23.55 -32.13
C ARG A 27 -28.04 22.41 -31.51
N ILE A 28 -28.45 21.89 -30.35
CA ILE A 28 -27.79 20.73 -29.73
C ILE A 28 -27.92 19.48 -30.61
N LYS A 29 -29.13 19.21 -31.11
CA LYS A 29 -29.40 18.01 -31.93
C LYS A 29 -28.59 17.98 -33.23
N HIS A 30 -28.26 19.14 -33.79
CA HIS A 30 -27.49 19.27 -35.03
C HIS A 30 -26.07 19.81 -34.80
N ALA A 31 -25.59 19.81 -33.56
CA ALA A 31 -24.22 20.22 -33.27
C ALA A 31 -23.24 19.26 -33.97
N ARG A 32 -22.21 19.82 -34.61
CA ARG A 32 -21.15 19.01 -35.21
C ARG A 32 -20.36 18.30 -34.11
N VAL A 33 -20.23 16.98 -34.22
CA VAL A 33 -19.46 16.13 -33.30
C VAL A 33 -18.35 15.45 -34.09
N ASP A 34 -17.12 15.97 -33.96
CA ASP A 34 -15.94 15.33 -34.52
C ASP A 34 -15.02 14.94 -33.37
N ILE A 35 -15.01 13.65 -33.04
CA ILE A 35 -14.18 13.08 -31.99
C ILE A 35 -13.42 11.90 -32.58
N THR A 36 -12.12 11.84 -32.32
CA THR A 36 -11.32 10.65 -32.57
C THR A 36 -10.73 10.16 -31.25
N TYR A 37 -10.69 8.84 -31.09
CA TYR A 37 -10.29 8.20 -29.84
C TYR A 37 -8.90 7.55 -29.96
N ASN A 38 -8.22 7.42 -28.83
CA ASN A 38 -7.01 6.61 -28.64
C ASN A 38 -7.38 5.17 -28.27
N ASP A 39 -6.44 4.42 -27.68
CA ASP A 39 -6.72 3.11 -27.07
C ASP A 39 -7.80 3.23 -25.99
N LEU A 40 -8.89 2.47 -26.19
CA LEU A 40 -10.06 2.39 -25.32
C LEU A 40 -9.98 1.18 -24.36
N VAL A 41 -8.84 0.50 -24.32
CA VAL A 41 -8.55 -0.55 -23.33
C VAL A 41 -7.85 0.08 -22.12
N VAL A 42 -8.29 -0.31 -20.92
CA VAL A 42 -7.81 0.24 -19.64
C VAL A 42 -7.45 -0.90 -18.72
N GLU A 43 -6.33 -0.79 -18.02
CA GLU A 43 -5.99 -1.74 -16.97
C GLU A 43 -6.89 -1.53 -15.74
N VAL A 44 -7.31 -2.61 -15.09
CA VAL A 44 -8.10 -2.52 -13.86
C VAL A 44 -7.37 -1.69 -12.80
N TYR A 45 -8.12 -0.83 -12.10
CA TYR A 45 -7.61 0.17 -11.13
C TYR A 45 -6.72 1.29 -11.68
N GLU A 46 -6.42 1.31 -12.98
CA GLU A 46 -5.66 2.38 -13.62
C GLU A 46 -6.46 3.69 -13.58
N LYS A 47 -5.85 4.77 -13.05
CA LYS A 47 -6.49 6.08 -12.97
C LYS A 47 -6.19 6.87 -14.24
N ARG A 48 -7.16 6.91 -15.17
CA ARG A 48 -7.10 7.67 -16.42
C ARG A 48 -8.18 8.74 -16.47
N HIS A 49 -7.81 9.91 -16.96
CA HIS A 49 -8.75 11.00 -17.26
C HIS A 49 -9.50 10.72 -18.57
N VAL A 50 -10.75 11.20 -18.69
CA VAL A 50 -11.55 11.12 -19.92
C VAL A 50 -10.76 11.63 -21.14
N SER A 51 -10.07 12.76 -20.99
CA SER A 51 -9.26 13.38 -22.03
C SER A 51 -8.16 12.46 -22.59
N SER A 52 -7.64 11.52 -21.79
CA SER A 52 -6.61 10.58 -22.23
C SER A 52 -7.08 9.62 -23.32
N PHE A 53 -8.40 9.41 -23.43
CA PHE A 53 -9.02 8.56 -24.46
C PHE A 53 -9.30 9.32 -25.75
N ILE A 54 -9.20 10.65 -25.74
CA ILE A 54 -9.59 11.50 -26.85
C ILE A 54 -8.32 11.96 -27.56
N LYS A 55 -8.13 11.48 -28.79
CA LYS A 55 -7.01 11.88 -29.65
C LYS A 55 -7.22 13.28 -30.21
N SER A 56 -8.44 13.57 -30.66
CA SER A 56 -8.85 14.90 -31.10
C SER A 56 -10.34 15.10 -30.90
N ILE A 57 -10.74 16.36 -30.69
CA ILE A 57 -12.13 16.77 -30.54
C ILE A 57 -12.31 18.18 -31.11
N ASN A 58 -13.45 18.45 -31.76
CA ASN A 58 -13.80 19.79 -32.25
C ASN A 58 -14.28 20.72 -31.14
N GLY A 59 -13.49 20.90 -30.09
CA GLY A 59 -13.89 21.71 -28.95
C GLY A 59 -13.02 21.52 -27.72
N LYS A 60 -13.55 21.91 -26.55
CA LYS A 60 -12.87 21.80 -25.26
C LYS A 60 -13.72 21.00 -24.27
N ILE A 61 -13.12 19.98 -23.67
CA ILE A 61 -13.74 19.17 -22.60
C ILE A 61 -14.05 20.07 -21.40
N ILE A 62 -15.25 19.92 -20.86
CA ILE A 62 -15.71 20.64 -19.66
C ILE A 62 -15.48 19.80 -18.41
N ASP A 63 -15.67 18.49 -18.53
CA ASP A 63 -15.63 17.54 -17.42
C ASP A 63 -14.60 16.44 -17.69
N ASP A 64 -13.39 16.66 -17.20
CA ASP A 64 -12.25 15.75 -17.37
C ASP A 64 -11.99 14.93 -16.11
N TYR A 65 -12.98 14.15 -15.70
CA TYR A 65 -12.91 13.31 -14.51
C TYR A 65 -12.06 12.05 -14.74
N ILE A 66 -11.68 11.40 -13.64
CA ILE A 66 -11.01 10.09 -13.66
C ILE A 66 -12.07 9.01 -13.81
N ILE A 67 -11.96 8.18 -14.85
CA ILE A 67 -12.91 7.09 -15.09
C ILE A 67 -12.85 6.02 -13.98
N ASP A 68 -13.98 5.39 -13.71
CA ASP A 68 -14.04 4.21 -12.84
C ASP A 68 -13.57 2.97 -13.60
N SER A 69 -12.39 2.48 -13.25
CA SER A 69 -11.76 1.26 -13.77
C SER A 69 -11.72 0.12 -12.73
N ASP A 70 -12.52 0.17 -11.68
CA ASP A 70 -12.39 -0.74 -10.53
C ASP A 70 -13.04 -2.13 -10.78
N SER A 71 -13.66 -2.32 -11.94
CA SER A 71 -14.28 -3.59 -12.35
C SER A 71 -14.07 -3.89 -13.83
N LEU A 72 -13.84 -5.17 -14.13
CA LEU A 72 -13.61 -5.66 -15.48
C LEU A 72 -14.85 -5.54 -16.37
N GLY A 73 -14.61 -5.46 -17.68
CA GLY A 73 -15.65 -5.49 -18.70
C GLY A 73 -15.84 -4.18 -19.44
N LYS A 74 -16.93 -4.12 -20.20
CA LYS A 74 -17.25 -2.95 -21.03
C LYS A 74 -17.92 -1.88 -20.19
N LYS A 75 -17.43 -0.64 -20.24
CA LYS A 75 -18.03 0.51 -19.56
C LYS A 75 -18.34 1.61 -20.56
N ASN A 76 -19.52 2.22 -20.44
CA ASN A 76 -19.92 3.37 -21.24
C ASN A 76 -19.54 4.66 -20.49
N ILE A 77 -18.68 5.47 -21.10
CA ILE A 77 -18.18 6.72 -20.56
C ILE A 77 -18.95 7.86 -21.18
N SER A 78 -19.53 8.72 -20.34
CA SER A 78 -20.25 9.93 -20.73
C SER A 78 -19.43 11.16 -20.35
N PHE A 79 -19.28 12.11 -21.26
CA PHE A 79 -18.57 13.36 -20.96
C PHE A 79 -19.16 14.54 -21.71
N GLN A 80 -18.85 15.75 -21.24
CA GLN A 80 -19.34 16.99 -21.83
C GLN A 80 -18.19 17.84 -22.36
N TYR A 81 -18.42 18.48 -23.50
CA TYR A 81 -17.48 19.42 -24.11
C TYR A 81 -18.22 20.60 -24.76
N ILE A 82 -17.54 21.73 -24.92
CA ILE A 82 -18.03 22.87 -25.72
C ILE A 82 -17.41 22.75 -27.10
N ASN A 83 -18.24 22.62 -28.13
CA ASN A 83 -17.74 22.54 -29.51
C ASN A 83 -17.30 23.92 -30.05
N THR A 84 -16.76 23.95 -31.27
CA THR A 84 -16.34 25.19 -31.94
C THR A 84 -17.48 26.20 -32.17
N ASP A 85 -18.73 25.76 -32.18
CA ASP A 85 -19.93 26.61 -32.33
C ASP A 85 -20.45 27.14 -30.98
N ASN A 86 -19.66 26.97 -29.91
CA ASN A 86 -19.99 27.30 -28.53
C ASN A 86 -21.26 26.60 -28.01
N ILE A 87 -21.51 25.37 -28.49
CA ILE A 87 -22.61 24.52 -28.07
C ILE A 87 -22.05 23.50 -27.06
N LYS A 88 -22.71 23.38 -25.91
CA LYS A 88 -22.44 22.32 -24.95
C LYS A 88 -23.03 21.01 -25.44
N VAL A 89 -22.16 20.01 -25.66
CA VAL A 89 -22.52 18.69 -26.20
C VAL A 89 -22.15 17.62 -25.17
N THR A 90 -23.02 16.61 -25.05
CA THR A 90 -22.72 15.37 -24.31
C THR A 90 -22.38 14.27 -25.31
N SER A 91 -21.25 13.59 -25.11
CA SER A 91 -20.80 12.49 -25.96
C SER A 91 -20.46 11.26 -25.14
N PHE A 92 -20.45 10.11 -25.82
CA PHE A 92 -20.26 8.82 -25.20
C PHE A 92 -19.21 8.02 -25.96
N PHE A 93 -18.45 7.20 -25.25
CA PHE A 93 -17.63 6.15 -25.85
C PHE A 93 -17.56 4.96 -24.92
N ASP A 94 -17.28 3.79 -25.49
CA ASP A 94 -17.15 2.57 -24.72
C ASP A 94 -15.67 2.25 -24.48
N ILE A 95 -15.31 1.99 -23.23
CA ILE A 95 -14.01 1.41 -22.87
C ILE A 95 -14.16 -0.07 -22.54
N LYS A 96 -13.04 -0.79 -22.59
CA LYS A 96 -12.92 -2.15 -22.07
C LYS A 96 -11.89 -2.16 -20.94
N VAL A 97 -12.36 -2.34 -19.71
CA VAL A 97 -11.49 -2.59 -18.56
C VAL A 97 -11.09 -4.06 -18.58
N VAL A 98 -9.78 -4.31 -18.56
CA VAL A 98 -9.18 -5.63 -18.58
C VAL A 98 -8.14 -5.71 -17.47
N ASP A 99 -7.76 -6.93 -17.12
CA ASP A 99 -6.62 -7.18 -16.26
C ASP A 99 -5.54 -7.89 -17.10
N LYS A 100 -4.43 -7.19 -17.31
CA LYS A 100 -3.28 -7.62 -18.12
C LYS A 100 -2.12 -8.05 -17.23
N THR A 101 -2.26 -7.90 -15.93
CA THR A 101 -1.18 -8.13 -14.97
C THR A 101 -1.18 -9.60 -14.60
N ALA A 102 -0.01 -10.23 -14.66
CA ALA A 102 0.12 -11.63 -14.26
C ALA A 102 0.31 -11.75 -12.74
N PRO A 103 -0.13 -12.87 -12.12
CA PRO A 103 0.10 -13.11 -10.70
C PRO A 103 1.58 -13.06 -10.34
N LEU A 104 1.89 -12.51 -9.19
CA LEU A 104 3.22 -12.52 -8.60
C LEU A 104 3.45 -13.81 -7.81
N ILE A 105 4.57 -14.47 -8.12
CA ILE A 105 5.13 -15.55 -7.31
C ILE A 105 6.37 -15.00 -6.59
N TRP A 106 6.29 -14.85 -5.27
CA TRP A 106 7.43 -14.35 -4.48
C TRP A 106 8.18 -15.50 -3.80
N ILE A 107 9.30 -15.89 -4.42
CA ILE A 107 10.19 -16.95 -3.96
C ILE A 107 11.62 -16.71 -4.43
N SER A 108 12.62 -17.16 -3.67
CA SER A 108 14.03 -17.24 -4.08
C SER A 108 14.31 -18.48 -4.93
N ASP A 109 15.47 -18.52 -5.59
CA ASP A 109 15.87 -19.66 -6.44
C ASP A 109 16.10 -20.94 -5.62
N THR A 110 16.39 -20.80 -4.33
CA THR A 110 16.37 -21.90 -3.37
C THR A 110 15.39 -21.58 -2.25
N TYR A 111 14.48 -22.50 -1.96
CA TYR A 111 13.54 -22.42 -0.85
C TYR A 111 13.85 -23.55 0.14
N SER A 112 14.18 -23.21 1.39
CA SER A 112 14.59 -24.21 2.38
C SER A 112 13.50 -24.43 3.42
N LEU A 113 13.16 -25.70 3.68
CA LEU A 113 12.15 -26.10 4.66
C LEU A 113 12.68 -27.24 5.53
N GLY A 114 12.40 -27.19 6.83
CA GLY A 114 12.72 -28.29 7.73
C GLY A 114 11.87 -29.53 7.40
N VAL A 115 12.46 -30.71 7.49
CA VAL A 115 11.76 -31.98 7.29
C VAL A 115 10.55 -32.09 8.24
N GLY A 116 9.42 -32.59 7.72
CA GLY A 116 8.18 -32.80 8.48
C GLY A 116 7.26 -31.57 8.60
N SER A 117 7.39 -30.59 7.69
CA SER A 117 6.44 -29.46 7.63
C SER A 117 5.01 -29.95 7.41
N LYS A 118 4.06 -29.41 8.19
CA LYS A 118 2.63 -29.71 8.08
C LYS A 118 1.88 -28.86 7.05
N ARG A 119 2.44 -27.73 6.65
CA ARG A 119 1.85 -26.83 5.64
C ARG A 119 2.28 -27.26 4.25
N SER A 120 1.37 -27.15 3.28
CA SER A 120 1.71 -27.39 1.88
C SER A 120 2.66 -26.31 1.37
N LEU A 121 3.48 -26.65 0.38
CA LEU A 121 4.46 -25.71 -0.18
C LEU A 121 3.77 -24.51 -0.88
N THR A 122 2.60 -24.73 -1.48
CA THR A 122 1.74 -23.68 -2.05
C THR A 122 1.14 -22.73 -1.01
N ASP A 123 0.96 -23.17 0.25
CA ASP A 123 0.52 -22.27 1.32
C ASP A 123 1.63 -21.36 1.82
N LEU A 124 2.89 -21.79 1.65
CA LEU A 124 4.08 -21.13 2.20
C LEU A 124 4.69 -20.12 1.23
N ILE A 125 4.54 -20.35 -0.08
CA ILE A 125 5.04 -19.46 -1.13
C ILE A 125 3.95 -18.43 -1.44
N LEU A 126 4.28 -17.15 -1.31
CA LEU A 126 3.33 -16.08 -1.65
C LEU A 126 2.99 -16.14 -3.13
N CYS A 127 1.70 -16.26 -3.40
CA CYS A 127 1.11 -16.27 -4.73
C CYS A 127 -0.10 -15.34 -4.73
N GLY A 128 0.08 -14.14 -5.27
CA GLY A 128 -0.93 -13.08 -5.21
C GLY A 128 -1.04 -12.33 -6.51
N ASP A 129 -2.12 -11.58 -6.67
CA ASP A 129 -2.43 -10.85 -7.90
C ASP A 129 -3.01 -9.46 -7.57
N ASN A 130 -2.96 -8.52 -8.52
CA ASN A 130 -3.53 -7.18 -8.39
C ASN A 130 -5.06 -7.22 -8.26
N TYR A 131 -5.74 -8.09 -9.00
CA TYR A 131 -7.19 -8.16 -9.08
C TYR A 131 -7.74 -9.43 -8.42
N ASP A 132 -7.17 -10.59 -8.75
CA ASP A 132 -7.62 -11.88 -8.25
C ASP A 132 -7.21 -12.08 -6.79
N LYS A 133 -8.19 -12.27 -5.90
CA LYS A 133 -7.94 -12.50 -4.47
C LYS A 133 -7.31 -13.86 -4.17
N LYS A 134 -7.48 -14.81 -5.09
CA LYS A 134 -6.99 -16.19 -5.03
C LYS A 134 -6.63 -16.68 -6.44
N PRO A 135 -5.49 -16.23 -7.00
CA PRO A 135 -5.00 -16.82 -8.23
C PRO A 135 -4.78 -18.33 -8.06
N LYS A 136 -4.91 -19.09 -9.14
CA LYS A 136 -4.68 -20.53 -9.12
C LYS A 136 -3.17 -20.79 -9.13
N CYS A 137 -2.65 -21.41 -8.07
CA CYS A 137 -1.23 -21.70 -7.93
C CYS A 137 -1.00 -23.20 -7.67
N TYR A 138 -0.02 -23.79 -8.34
CA TYR A 138 0.34 -25.20 -8.17
C TYR A 138 1.83 -25.42 -8.47
N ILE A 139 2.36 -26.53 -7.97
CA ILE A 139 3.76 -26.93 -8.15
C ILE A 139 3.80 -28.12 -9.10
N GLU A 140 4.65 -28.01 -10.11
CA GLU A 140 5.06 -29.08 -11.02
C GLU A 140 6.39 -29.67 -10.53
N GLY A 141 6.46 -31.00 -10.50
CA GLY A 141 7.61 -31.79 -10.03
C GLY A 141 7.32 -32.61 -8.77
N ASP A 142 8.05 -33.70 -8.62
CA ASP A 142 7.92 -34.61 -7.48
C ASP A 142 8.76 -34.13 -6.30
N TYR A 143 8.17 -34.10 -5.11
CA TYR A 143 8.86 -33.78 -3.86
C TYR A 143 8.24 -34.47 -2.66
N ASP A 144 9.01 -34.60 -1.58
CA ASP A 144 8.56 -35.15 -0.31
C ASP A 144 9.09 -34.31 0.85
N LEU A 145 8.19 -33.64 1.56
CA LEU A 145 8.52 -32.79 2.71
C LEU A 145 8.97 -33.60 3.94
N ASN A 146 8.80 -34.93 3.92
CA ASN A 146 9.24 -35.85 4.98
C ASN A 146 10.58 -36.51 4.65
N LYS A 147 11.14 -36.25 3.46
CA LYS A 147 12.42 -36.80 3.03
C LYS A 147 13.42 -35.69 2.75
N ILE A 148 14.53 -35.73 3.49
CA ILE A 148 15.67 -34.83 3.27
C ILE A 148 16.16 -35.00 1.83
N GLY A 149 16.35 -33.88 1.13
CA GLY A 149 16.70 -33.88 -0.28
C GLY A 149 16.58 -32.51 -0.91
N LYS A 150 17.08 -32.43 -2.15
CA LYS A 150 16.87 -31.29 -3.03
C LYS A 150 15.96 -31.71 -4.16
N TYR A 151 14.98 -30.87 -4.46
CA TYR A 151 13.98 -31.12 -5.48
C TYR A 151 13.91 -29.90 -6.39
N ASP A 152 14.14 -30.08 -7.68
CA ASP A 152 13.98 -29.02 -8.67
C ASP A 152 12.51 -28.99 -9.11
N LEU A 153 11.86 -27.87 -8.84
CA LEU A 153 10.42 -27.70 -8.98
C LEU A 153 10.10 -26.46 -9.81
N VAL A 154 8.90 -26.41 -10.37
CA VAL A 154 8.36 -25.22 -11.01
C VAL A 154 7.05 -24.87 -10.34
N ILE A 155 6.90 -23.63 -9.88
CA ILE A 155 5.61 -23.13 -9.42
C ILE A 155 4.95 -22.33 -10.54
N HIS A 156 3.67 -22.58 -10.78
CA HIS A 156 2.84 -21.90 -11.76
C HIS A 156 1.74 -21.12 -11.05
N ALA A 157 1.41 -19.95 -11.60
CA ALA A 157 0.29 -19.13 -11.17
C ALA A 157 -0.51 -18.65 -12.38
N SER A 158 -1.83 -18.61 -12.26
CA SER A 158 -2.73 -18.04 -13.26
C SER A 158 -3.93 -17.36 -12.63
N ASP A 159 -4.35 -16.23 -13.19
CA ASP A 159 -5.53 -15.47 -12.76
C ASP A 159 -6.80 -15.81 -13.56
N SER A 160 -7.89 -15.11 -13.28
CA SER A 160 -9.17 -15.26 -13.98
C SER A 160 -9.15 -14.68 -15.41
N SER A 161 -8.23 -13.74 -15.68
CA SER A 161 -7.99 -13.08 -16.97
C SER A 161 -7.09 -13.89 -17.91
N LYS A 162 -6.57 -15.03 -17.44
CA LYS A 162 -5.65 -15.97 -18.12
C LYS A 162 -4.21 -15.49 -18.23
N ASN A 163 -3.80 -14.46 -17.49
CA ASN A 163 -2.37 -14.15 -17.39
C ASN A 163 -1.69 -15.21 -16.52
N LYS A 164 -0.40 -15.44 -16.75
CA LYS A 164 0.34 -16.55 -16.16
C LYS A 164 1.75 -16.14 -15.78
N THR A 165 2.22 -16.69 -14.67
CA THR A 165 3.60 -16.61 -14.22
C THR A 165 4.10 -18.00 -13.89
N SER A 166 5.38 -18.27 -14.13
CA SER A 166 6.01 -19.53 -13.70
C SER A 166 7.44 -19.27 -13.27
N LYS A 167 7.89 -19.96 -12.23
CA LYS A 167 9.24 -19.81 -11.70
C LYS A 167 9.81 -21.15 -11.25
N SER A 168 10.97 -21.50 -11.78
CA SER A 168 11.76 -22.63 -11.30
C SER A 168 12.44 -22.27 -9.98
N PHE A 169 12.54 -23.24 -9.08
CA PHE A 169 13.29 -23.14 -7.84
C PHE A 169 13.72 -24.52 -7.34
N THR A 170 14.75 -24.55 -6.50
CA THR A 170 15.15 -25.77 -5.78
C THR A 170 14.56 -25.74 -4.38
N LEU A 171 13.70 -26.70 -4.05
CA LEU A 171 13.30 -26.98 -2.68
C LEU A 171 14.42 -27.76 -1.98
N ASN A 172 14.94 -27.23 -0.88
CA ASN A 172 15.91 -27.90 -0.02
C ASN A 172 15.22 -28.33 1.29
N VAL A 173 14.89 -29.61 1.40
CA VAL A 173 14.37 -30.21 2.64
C VAL A 173 15.55 -30.63 3.50
N TYR A 174 15.72 -29.99 4.66
CA TYR A 174 16.89 -30.18 5.52
C TYR A 174 16.50 -30.68 6.92
N ASP A 175 17.47 -31.25 7.63
CA ASP A 175 17.33 -31.58 9.05
C ASP A 175 17.57 -30.34 9.92
N PRO A 176 16.56 -29.82 10.65
CA PRO A 176 16.71 -28.65 11.50
C PRO A 176 17.79 -28.81 12.59
N LYS A 177 18.09 -30.04 13.01
CA LYS A 177 19.09 -30.30 14.06
C LYS A 177 20.53 -30.06 13.59
N ASN A 178 20.77 -30.07 12.28
CA ASN A 178 22.10 -29.97 11.68
C ASN A 178 22.38 -28.58 11.08
N VAL A 179 21.50 -27.60 11.30
CA VAL A 179 21.73 -26.23 10.84
C VAL A 179 22.66 -25.50 11.80
N LYS A 180 23.86 -25.18 11.34
CA LYS A 180 24.72 -24.21 12.03
C LYS A 180 24.14 -22.81 11.82
N SER A 181 23.99 -22.04 12.90
CA SER A 181 23.60 -20.64 12.79
C SER A 181 24.66 -19.90 11.98
N LYS A 182 24.22 -19.20 10.93
CA LYS A 182 25.12 -18.32 10.19
C LYS A 182 25.38 -17.10 11.06
N GLU A 183 26.64 -16.86 11.40
CA GLU A 183 27.01 -15.69 12.18
C GLU A 183 26.66 -14.43 11.37
N ARG A 184 25.79 -13.59 11.93
CA ARG A 184 25.41 -12.33 11.30
C ARG A 184 26.34 -11.24 11.80
N LYS A 185 26.84 -10.41 10.88
CA LYS A 185 27.71 -9.29 11.21
C LYS A 185 26.95 -8.33 12.15
N THR A 186 27.57 -8.04 13.29
CA THR A 186 27.07 -7.03 14.22
C THR A 186 27.29 -5.65 13.63
N VAL A 187 26.30 -4.76 13.78
CA VAL A 187 26.40 -3.36 13.40
C VAL A 187 26.42 -2.52 14.67
N TYR A 188 27.53 -1.87 14.97
CA TYR A 188 27.60 -1.00 16.16
C TYR A 188 26.95 0.35 15.86
N PHE A 189 26.10 0.82 16.76
CA PHE A 189 25.41 2.11 16.62
C PHE A 189 26.39 3.28 16.49
N SER A 190 27.53 3.21 17.20
CA SER A 190 28.63 4.19 17.10
C SER A 190 29.19 4.31 15.68
N ASP A 191 29.31 3.19 14.97
CA ASP A 191 29.84 3.17 13.60
C ASP A 191 28.83 3.81 12.64
N VAL A 192 27.54 3.56 12.85
CA VAL A 192 26.45 4.18 12.08
C VAL A 192 26.43 5.69 12.31
N LEU A 193 26.53 6.17 13.55
CA LEU A 193 26.67 7.60 13.85
C LEU A 193 27.88 8.22 13.14
N GLY A 194 29.01 7.52 13.14
CA GLY A 194 30.23 7.94 12.45
C GLY A 194 30.06 8.02 10.93
N LYS A 195 29.27 7.12 10.33
CA LYS A 195 28.98 7.09 8.88
C LYS A 195 27.94 8.14 8.47
N TYR A 196 26.93 8.39 9.30
CA TYR A 196 25.77 9.24 8.99
C TYR A 196 25.72 10.52 9.83
N LYS A 197 26.86 11.22 9.95
CA LYS A 197 27.03 12.40 10.83
C LYS A 197 26.03 13.54 10.60
N ASN A 198 25.48 13.65 9.39
CA ASN A 198 24.54 14.71 9.01
C ASN A 198 23.07 14.26 9.10
N ASN A 199 22.81 13.01 9.49
CA ASN A 199 21.47 12.47 9.66
C ASN A 199 21.17 12.23 11.14
N LYS A 200 19.88 12.16 11.46
CA LYS A 200 19.45 11.62 12.76
C LYS A 200 19.43 10.11 12.66
N VAL A 201 20.06 9.44 13.62
CA VAL A 201 20.07 7.99 13.74
C VAL A 201 19.26 7.59 14.96
N GLY A 202 18.36 6.63 14.80
CA GLY A 202 17.42 6.18 15.81
C GLY A 202 17.28 4.67 15.82
N LEU A 203 16.31 4.21 16.60
CA LEU A 203 16.03 2.79 16.82
C LEU A 203 14.52 2.57 16.75
N ASP A 204 14.09 1.43 16.23
CA ASP A 204 12.75 0.93 16.51
C ASP A 204 12.77 -0.15 17.61
N LEU A 205 11.81 -0.04 18.52
CA LEU A 205 11.81 -0.80 19.78
C LEU A 205 10.44 -1.45 20.02
N SER A 206 10.49 -2.64 20.60
CA SER A 206 9.31 -3.38 21.05
C SER A 206 9.63 -4.13 22.35
N LYS A 207 8.73 -5.02 22.79
CA LYS A 207 9.03 -5.93 23.90
C LYS A 207 10.27 -6.81 23.69
N TRP A 208 10.71 -7.01 22.44
CA TRP A 208 11.86 -7.87 22.13
C TRP A 208 13.19 -7.32 22.66
N GLN A 209 13.31 -6.00 22.84
CA GLN A 209 14.50 -5.38 23.43
C GLN A 209 14.48 -5.42 24.98
N GLY A 210 13.41 -5.94 25.58
CA GLY A 210 13.28 -6.08 27.03
C GLY A 210 13.38 -4.74 27.75
N ASN A 211 14.13 -4.71 28.85
CA ASN A 211 14.33 -3.50 29.64
C ASN A 211 15.41 -2.58 29.02
N VAL A 212 14.97 -1.49 28.41
CA VAL A 212 15.83 -0.49 27.77
C VAL A 212 16.21 0.63 28.74
N ASP A 213 17.50 0.96 28.81
CA ASP A 213 18.03 2.13 29.55
C ASP A 213 18.10 3.35 28.63
N PHE A 214 17.05 4.17 28.65
CA PHE A 214 16.96 5.38 27.83
C PHE A 214 17.96 6.48 28.21
N SER A 215 18.50 6.46 29.44
CA SER A 215 19.61 7.35 29.80
C SER A 215 20.86 7.02 29.01
N LYS A 216 21.17 5.72 28.90
CA LYS A 216 22.31 5.24 28.09
C LYS A 216 22.06 5.43 26.61
N LEU A 217 20.84 5.22 26.10
CA LEU A 217 20.52 5.54 24.71
C LEU A 217 20.76 7.01 24.39
N SER A 218 20.33 7.92 25.29
CA SER A 218 20.55 9.35 25.13
C SER A 218 22.05 9.69 25.10
N GLN A 219 22.85 9.10 26.00
CA GLN A 219 24.30 9.26 26.04
C GLN A 219 25.00 8.69 24.80
N ALA A 220 24.48 7.58 24.24
CA ALA A 220 24.97 6.95 23.03
C ALA A 220 24.64 7.74 21.75
N GLY A 221 23.85 8.82 21.83
CA GLY A 221 23.51 9.67 20.69
C GLY A 221 22.26 9.24 19.91
N VAL A 222 21.41 8.38 20.50
CA VAL A 222 20.13 8.00 19.88
C VAL A 222 19.24 9.23 19.74
N SER A 223 18.93 9.59 18.49
CA SER A 223 18.26 10.84 18.15
C SER A 223 16.73 10.73 18.09
N PHE A 224 16.20 9.52 17.97
CA PHE A 224 14.76 9.23 18.01
C PHE A 224 14.49 7.75 18.27
N VAL A 225 13.24 7.42 18.61
CA VAL A 225 12.75 6.04 18.63
C VAL A 225 11.41 5.88 17.92
N ILE A 226 11.19 4.72 17.29
CA ILE A 226 9.87 4.30 16.77
C ILE A 226 9.39 3.10 17.59
N LEU A 227 8.31 3.25 18.34
CA LEU A 227 7.88 2.26 19.34
C LEU A 227 6.71 1.42 18.85
N ARG A 228 6.77 0.09 19.00
CA ARG A 228 5.59 -0.76 18.76
C ARG A 228 4.50 -0.44 19.75
N VAL A 229 3.32 -0.05 19.28
CA VAL A 229 2.13 0.11 20.14
C VAL A 229 1.57 -1.26 20.51
N GLY A 230 1.48 -2.14 19.52
CA GLY A 230 0.86 -3.45 19.68
C GLY A 230 0.60 -4.13 18.35
N SER A 231 -0.29 -5.12 18.40
CA SER A 231 -0.74 -5.91 17.25
C SER A 231 -2.12 -6.51 17.54
N THR A 232 -2.75 -7.18 16.59
CA THR A 232 -3.79 -8.18 16.89
C THR A 232 -3.17 -9.56 17.05
N ARG A 233 -3.88 -10.51 17.69
CA ARG A 233 -3.50 -11.94 17.70
C ARG A 233 -3.82 -12.61 16.35
N GLY A 234 -3.12 -12.22 15.30
CA GLY A 234 -3.42 -12.65 13.93
C GLY A 234 -4.64 -11.96 13.35
N ASN A 235 -5.04 -12.39 12.15
CA ASN A 235 -6.21 -11.87 11.44
C ASN A 235 -7.51 -12.11 12.24
N GLY A 236 -8.32 -11.06 12.43
CA GLY A 236 -9.55 -11.12 13.22
C GLY A 236 -9.35 -11.35 14.73
N GLY A 237 -8.11 -11.37 15.20
CA GLY A 237 -7.76 -11.59 16.60
C GLY A 237 -7.95 -10.36 17.48
N GLU A 238 -7.87 -10.57 18.80
CA GLU A 238 -7.95 -9.48 19.78
C GLU A 238 -6.73 -8.57 19.73
N TYR A 239 -6.94 -7.29 20.05
CA TYR A 239 -5.85 -6.32 20.22
C TYR A 239 -4.98 -6.63 21.43
N VAL A 240 -3.67 -6.63 21.23
CA VAL A 240 -2.65 -6.84 22.25
C VAL A 240 -1.71 -5.64 22.25
N LEU A 241 -1.68 -4.94 23.39
CA LEU A 241 -0.69 -3.90 23.64
C LEU A 241 0.69 -4.53 23.79
N ASP A 242 1.70 -3.94 23.17
CA ASP A 242 3.09 -4.35 23.41
C ASP A 242 3.46 -4.12 24.89
N GLU A 243 4.00 -5.16 25.51
CA GLU A 243 4.28 -5.21 26.96
C GLU A 243 5.22 -4.08 27.41
N MET A 244 6.11 -3.61 26.53
CA MET A 244 7.06 -2.54 26.83
C MET A 244 6.59 -1.17 26.38
N PHE A 245 5.51 -1.04 25.60
CA PHE A 245 5.08 0.21 25.00
C PHE A 245 4.97 1.36 25.99
N LYS A 246 4.15 1.20 27.05
CA LYS A 246 3.89 2.26 28.04
C LYS A 246 5.16 2.71 28.77
N LYS A 247 6.05 1.77 29.07
CA LYS A 247 7.33 2.07 29.72
C LYS A 247 8.26 2.79 28.77
N ASN A 248 8.44 2.26 27.56
CA ASN A 248 9.32 2.83 26.56
C ASN A 248 8.89 4.25 26.15
N ILE A 249 7.60 4.49 25.92
CA ILE A 249 7.13 5.84 25.54
C ILE A 249 7.30 6.85 26.68
N SER A 250 7.07 6.44 27.93
CA SER A 250 7.24 7.32 29.09
C SER A 250 8.71 7.67 29.31
N GLU A 251 9.61 6.68 29.22
CA GLU A 251 11.06 6.89 29.37
C GLU A 251 11.64 7.69 28.19
N ALA A 252 11.25 7.40 26.95
CA ALA A 252 11.69 8.18 25.78
C ALA A 252 11.35 9.68 25.95
N LEU A 253 10.10 9.98 26.35
CA LEU A 253 9.66 11.36 26.57
C LEU A 253 10.38 12.03 27.74
N LYS A 254 10.62 11.30 28.84
CA LYS A 254 11.40 11.77 30.00
C LYS A 254 12.82 12.17 29.62
N TYR A 255 13.50 11.39 28.78
CA TYR A 255 14.83 11.70 28.25
C TYR A 255 14.79 12.59 26.99
N LYS A 256 13.64 13.17 26.65
CA LYS A 256 13.43 14.09 25.53
C LYS A 256 13.78 13.50 24.15
N ILE A 257 13.77 12.18 24.02
CA ILE A 257 13.97 11.48 22.75
C ILE A 257 12.63 11.54 21.96
N PRO A 258 12.59 12.12 20.75
CA PRO A 258 11.40 12.16 19.90
C PRO A 258 10.87 10.75 19.60
N VAL A 259 9.54 10.61 19.66
CA VAL A 259 8.84 9.32 19.50
C VAL A 259 8.00 9.31 18.22
N GLY A 260 8.19 8.25 17.43
CA GLY A 260 7.22 7.69 16.49
C GLY A 260 6.66 6.38 17.04
N VAL A 261 5.61 5.86 16.43
CA VAL A 261 5.06 4.56 16.81
C VAL A 261 4.69 3.73 15.59
N TYR A 262 4.60 2.42 15.74
CA TYR A 262 4.09 1.53 14.70
C TYR A 262 3.10 0.51 15.26
N PHE A 263 2.25 -0.02 14.39
CA PHE A 263 1.30 -1.07 14.72
C PHE A 263 1.43 -2.21 13.71
N TYR A 264 1.75 -3.41 14.22
CA TYR A 264 1.80 -4.62 13.41
C TYR A 264 0.37 -5.10 13.16
N SER A 265 -0.13 -4.83 11.96
CA SER A 265 -1.49 -5.11 11.55
C SER A 265 -1.60 -6.48 10.87
N TYR A 266 -2.68 -7.17 11.17
CA TYR A 266 -3.14 -8.35 10.44
C TYR A 266 -4.49 -8.06 9.75
N ALA A 267 -4.77 -6.79 9.43
CA ALA A 267 -6.04 -6.43 8.79
C ALA A 267 -6.15 -7.08 7.41
N SER A 268 -7.35 -7.59 7.13
CA SER A 268 -7.73 -8.25 5.88
C SER A 268 -8.80 -7.48 5.12
N ASN A 269 -9.27 -6.36 5.67
CA ASN A 269 -10.23 -5.48 5.02
C ASN A 269 -10.16 -4.05 5.59
N ILE A 270 -10.77 -3.11 4.86
CA ILE A 270 -10.80 -1.67 5.18
C ILE A 270 -11.38 -1.38 6.57
N LYS A 271 -12.37 -2.16 7.02
CA LYS A 271 -13.02 -1.95 8.32
C LYS A 271 -12.04 -2.27 9.46
N GLU A 272 -11.35 -3.39 9.37
CA GLU A 272 -10.29 -3.78 10.31
C GLU A 272 -9.17 -2.75 10.34
N ALA A 273 -8.66 -2.31 9.18
CA ALA A 273 -7.62 -1.28 9.10
C ALA A 273 -8.00 0.02 9.83
N ARG A 274 -9.27 0.46 9.68
CA ARG A 274 -9.77 1.64 10.39
C ARG A 274 -9.95 1.38 11.90
N ASN A 275 -10.31 0.16 12.30
CA ASN A 275 -10.37 -0.22 13.71
C ASN A 275 -8.97 -0.20 14.33
N ASP A 276 -7.97 -0.73 13.63
CA ASP A 276 -6.57 -0.72 14.05
C ASP A 276 -6.10 0.71 14.28
N ALA A 277 -6.33 1.60 13.32
CA ALA A 277 -5.98 3.01 13.44
C ALA A 277 -6.63 3.69 14.65
N ARG A 278 -7.95 3.51 14.84
CA ARG A 278 -8.67 4.05 16.01
C ARG A 278 -8.15 3.48 17.33
N TRP A 279 -7.84 2.20 17.34
CA TRP A 279 -7.28 1.55 18.53
C TRP A 279 -5.91 2.14 18.88
N VAL A 280 -5.03 2.32 17.89
CA VAL A 280 -3.72 2.98 18.05
C VAL A 280 -3.89 4.40 18.58
N ILE A 281 -4.75 5.22 17.96
CA ILE A 281 -5.04 6.59 18.41
C ILE A 281 -5.43 6.60 19.88
N LYS A 282 -6.27 5.67 20.33
CA LYS A 282 -6.67 5.55 21.74
C LYS A 282 -5.49 5.28 22.67
N GLN A 283 -4.50 4.49 22.26
CA GLN A 283 -3.32 4.18 23.09
C GLN A 283 -2.34 5.34 23.18
N ILE A 284 -2.27 6.18 22.13
CA ILE A 284 -1.24 7.22 22.04
C ILE A 284 -1.74 8.63 22.39
N LYS A 285 -3.04 8.81 22.60
CA LYS A 285 -3.69 10.13 22.78
C LYS A 285 -3.06 11.00 23.89
N ASP A 286 -2.53 10.39 24.94
CA ASP A 286 -1.96 11.09 26.10
C ASP A 286 -0.45 11.34 25.96
N TYR A 287 0.14 10.94 24.82
CA TYR A 287 1.58 11.01 24.57
C TYR A 287 1.92 11.90 23.36
N LYS A 288 3.10 12.50 23.42
CA LYS A 288 3.61 13.35 22.33
C LYS A 288 4.32 12.53 21.25
N VAL A 289 3.54 12.00 20.31
CA VAL A 289 4.06 11.23 19.15
C VAL A 289 4.39 12.17 17.99
N LYS A 290 5.61 12.72 17.98
CA LYS A 290 6.04 13.73 16.99
C LYS A 290 6.34 13.15 15.61
N LEU A 291 6.78 11.90 15.53
CA LEU A 291 7.29 11.32 14.29
C LEU A 291 6.23 10.59 13.46
N GLY A 292 5.02 10.42 14.01
CA GLY A 292 3.88 9.82 13.33
C GLY A 292 3.63 8.36 13.72
N VAL A 293 2.70 7.74 13.00
CA VAL A 293 2.24 6.36 13.19
C VAL A 293 2.48 5.58 11.90
N SER A 294 3.27 4.50 11.99
CA SER A 294 3.55 3.62 10.86
C SER A 294 2.57 2.46 10.79
N PHE A 295 2.07 2.17 9.58
CA PHE A 295 1.37 0.92 9.27
C PHE A 295 2.39 -0.15 8.91
N ASP A 296 2.39 -1.24 9.66
CA ASP A 296 3.31 -2.37 9.49
C ASP A 296 2.47 -3.63 9.22
N TRP A 297 2.51 -4.14 7.99
CA TRP A 297 1.86 -5.38 7.58
C TRP A 297 2.90 -6.27 6.92
N GLU A 298 3.25 -7.37 7.60
CA GLU A 298 4.36 -8.23 7.18
C GLU A 298 4.04 -9.73 7.23
N ASP A 299 2.76 -10.10 7.33
CA ASP A 299 2.34 -11.50 7.44
C ASP A 299 2.35 -12.24 6.08
N TRP A 300 3.40 -12.01 5.28
CA TRP A 300 3.54 -12.47 3.89
C TRP A 300 3.48 -13.99 3.73
N SER A 301 4.00 -14.73 4.72
CA SER A 301 3.97 -16.20 4.70
C SER A 301 2.56 -16.78 4.88
N TYR A 302 1.59 -15.96 5.28
CA TYR A 302 0.18 -16.31 5.38
C TYR A 302 -0.69 -15.54 4.40
N PHE A 303 -0.11 -14.67 3.54
CA PHE A 303 -0.85 -13.81 2.60
C PHE A 303 -1.95 -14.57 1.85
N ASN A 304 -1.64 -15.75 1.30
CA ASN A 304 -2.60 -16.56 0.52
C ASN A 304 -3.87 -16.94 1.32
N SER A 305 -3.79 -16.98 2.66
CA SER A 305 -4.92 -17.30 3.54
C SER A 305 -5.86 -16.11 3.79
N TYR A 306 -5.40 -14.87 3.54
CA TYR A 306 -6.19 -13.66 3.78
C TYR A 306 -7.33 -13.48 2.77
N ASN A 307 -7.24 -14.13 1.60
CA ASN A 307 -8.24 -13.99 0.53
C ASN A 307 -8.42 -12.53 0.10
N ILE A 308 -7.29 -11.84 -0.14
CA ILE A 308 -7.22 -10.45 -0.59
C ILE A 308 -6.30 -10.34 -1.80
N SER A 309 -6.58 -9.40 -2.70
CA SER A 309 -5.64 -9.03 -3.77
C SER A 309 -4.61 -8.01 -3.27
N PHE A 310 -3.58 -7.72 -4.07
CA PHE A 310 -2.66 -6.61 -3.77
C PHE A 310 -3.37 -5.26 -3.80
N HIS A 311 -4.39 -5.09 -4.65
CA HIS A 311 -5.21 -3.88 -4.60
C HIS A 311 -5.94 -3.75 -3.25
N ASP A 312 -6.59 -4.82 -2.78
CA ASP A 312 -7.24 -4.83 -1.46
C ASP A 312 -6.24 -4.47 -0.35
N LEU A 313 -5.03 -5.04 -0.38
CA LEU A 313 -3.98 -4.76 0.62
C LEU A 313 -3.55 -3.28 0.61
N ASN A 314 -3.42 -2.67 -0.57
CA ASN A 314 -3.13 -1.24 -0.70
C ASN A 314 -4.27 -0.37 -0.15
N GLU A 315 -5.54 -0.74 -0.41
CA GLU A 315 -6.69 -0.02 0.13
C GLU A 315 -6.84 -0.17 1.66
N ILE A 316 -6.47 -1.34 2.21
CA ILE A 316 -6.35 -1.58 3.66
C ILE A 316 -5.32 -0.61 4.26
N SER A 317 -4.13 -0.55 3.67
CA SER A 317 -3.06 0.36 4.11
C SER A 317 -3.50 1.83 4.04
N ASN A 318 -4.08 2.25 2.92
CA ASN A 318 -4.64 3.59 2.74
C ASN A 318 -5.70 3.92 3.80
N ALA A 319 -6.60 2.98 4.09
CA ALA A 319 -7.67 3.19 5.06
C ALA A 319 -7.15 3.37 6.49
N PHE A 320 -6.12 2.64 6.91
CA PHE A 320 -5.45 2.85 8.19
C PHE A 320 -4.83 4.25 8.25
N MET A 321 -4.01 4.58 7.25
CA MET A 321 -3.25 5.83 7.20
C MET A 321 -4.16 7.06 7.09
N ASP A 322 -5.27 6.97 6.35
CA ASP A 322 -6.30 8.02 6.30
C ASP A 322 -6.95 8.26 7.66
N GLU A 323 -7.28 7.20 8.39
CA GLU A 323 -7.90 7.32 9.70
C GLU A 323 -6.95 7.94 10.74
N ILE A 324 -5.66 7.56 10.71
CA ILE A 324 -4.60 8.24 11.49
C ILE A 324 -4.50 9.72 11.12
N SER A 325 -4.51 10.04 9.83
CA SER A 325 -4.37 11.41 9.32
C SER A 325 -5.56 12.30 9.74
N LYS A 326 -6.78 11.76 9.81
CA LYS A 326 -7.96 12.48 10.35
C LYS A 326 -7.76 12.91 11.79
N ALA A 327 -7.07 12.10 12.60
CA ALA A 327 -6.68 12.42 13.96
C ALA A 327 -5.46 13.35 14.06
N LYS A 328 -5.01 13.93 12.93
CA LYS A 328 -3.92 14.92 12.83
C LYS A 328 -2.52 14.40 13.17
N TYR A 329 -2.35 13.07 13.17
CA TYR A 329 -1.02 12.47 13.22
C TYR A 329 -0.44 12.31 11.81
N LYS A 330 0.89 12.46 11.69
CA LYS A 330 1.62 12.00 10.50
C LYS A 330 1.53 10.48 10.42
N THR A 331 1.62 9.94 9.21
CA THR A 331 1.58 8.49 9.00
C THR A 331 2.51 8.08 7.87
N MET A 332 2.92 6.81 7.88
CA MET A 332 3.81 6.25 6.88
C MET A 332 3.54 4.75 6.72
N LEU A 333 3.86 4.23 5.54
CA LEU A 333 3.91 2.80 5.29
C LEU A 333 5.31 2.28 5.67
N TYR A 334 5.37 1.26 6.51
CA TYR A 334 6.57 0.46 6.70
C TYR A 334 6.52 -0.79 5.83
N SER A 335 7.59 -1.08 5.09
CA SER A 335 7.78 -2.39 4.47
C SER A 335 9.21 -2.58 3.96
N SER A 336 9.57 -3.83 3.66
CA SER A 336 10.85 -4.14 3.04
C SER A 336 10.89 -3.71 1.57
N LYS A 337 12.08 -3.40 1.07
CA LYS A 337 12.32 -2.95 -0.30
C LYS A 337 11.56 -3.76 -1.35
N ASN A 338 11.64 -5.08 -1.27
CA ASN A 338 11.09 -5.95 -2.30
C ASN A 338 9.56 -5.84 -2.38
N TYR A 339 8.88 -5.79 -1.23
CA TYR A 339 7.43 -5.61 -1.21
C TYR A 339 7.02 -4.17 -1.60
N LEU A 340 7.84 -3.16 -1.26
CA LEU A 340 7.63 -1.79 -1.71
C LEU A 340 7.67 -1.65 -3.23
N GLU A 341 8.50 -2.43 -3.91
CA GLU A 341 8.63 -2.38 -5.36
C GLU A 341 7.61 -3.25 -6.10
N LEU A 342 7.20 -4.38 -5.50
CA LEU A 342 6.39 -5.39 -6.17
C LEU A 342 4.90 -5.34 -5.84
N ILE A 343 4.53 -4.87 -4.63
CA ILE A 343 3.17 -5.00 -4.10
C ILE A 343 2.59 -3.64 -3.72
N TRP A 344 3.35 -2.81 -3.00
CA TRP A 344 2.85 -1.53 -2.52
C TRP A 344 2.82 -0.47 -3.62
N ASN A 345 1.72 0.27 -3.67
CA ASN A 345 1.48 1.44 -4.51
C ASN A 345 1.25 2.68 -3.62
N ASN A 346 2.17 2.91 -2.69
CA ASN A 346 2.10 4.06 -1.78
C ASN A 346 2.58 5.34 -2.46
N LYS A 347 1.63 6.14 -2.95
CA LYS A 347 1.90 7.46 -3.57
C LYS A 347 1.58 8.64 -2.66
N LYS A 348 0.85 8.41 -1.56
CA LYS A 348 0.21 9.45 -0.75
C LYS A 348 0.94 9.73 0.56
N TYR A 349 1.56 8.72 1.17
CA TYR A 349 2.14 8.82 2.50
C TYR A 349 3.65 8.62 2.46
N ASP A 350 4.32 9.05 3.53
CA ASP A 350 5.74 8.78 3.72
C ASP A 350 6.00 7.26 3.76
N THR A 351 7.24 6.86 3.51
CA THR A 351 7.67 5.45 3.58
C THR A 351 8.79 5.29 4.60
N TRP A 352 8.69 4.26 5.43
CA TRP A 352 9.77 3.72 6.24
C TRP A 352 10.27 2.43 5.57
N LEU A 353 11.44 2.54 4.93
CA LEU A 353 12.03 1.48 4.11
C LEU A 353 12.85 0.54 4.99
N ALA A 354 12.58 -0.76 4.96
CA ALA A 354 13.52 -1.77 5.44
C ALA A 354 14.38 -2.30 4.28
N HIS A 355 15.70 -2.12 4.37
CA HIS A 355 16.65 -2.70 3.42
C HIS A 355 18.03 -2.82 4.06
N TYR A 356 18.40 -4.04 4.45
CA TYR A 356 19.63 -4.28 5.22
C TYR A 356 20.88 -4.31 4.34
N THR A 357 21.37 -3.12 4.02
CA THR A 357 22.52 -2.92 3.13
C THR A 357 23.25 -1.61 3.48
N ASP A 358 24.49 -1.47 3.03
CA ASP A 358 25.26 -0.23 3.19
C ASP A 358 24.80 0.91 2.28
N LYS A 359 24.17 0.57 1.15
CA LYS A 359 23.63 1.51 0.16
C LYS A 359 22.39 0.90 -0.48
N THR A 360 21.23 1.51 -0.22
CA THR A 360 19.98 1.07 -0.86
C THR A 360 19.96 1.41 -2.35
N ASN A 361 19.42 0.50 -3.16
CA ASN A 361 19.06 0.71 -4.56
C ASN A 361 17.54 0.90 -4.75
N TYR A 362 16.80 1.15 -3.67
CA TYR A 362 15.39 1.53 -3.75
C TYR A 362 15.26 2.92 -4.37
N LEU A 363 14.41 3.03 -5.39
CA LEU A 363 14.23 4.27 -6.16
C LEU A 363 13.07 5.14 -5.64
N GLY A 364 12.19 4.57 -4.81
CA GLY A 364 11.08 5.30 -4.22
C GLY A 364 11.54 6.31 -3.17
N LYS A 365 10.67 7.28 -2.86
CA LYS A 365 10.92 8.23 -1.76
C LYS A 365 10.69 7.53 -0.42
N TYR A 366 11.55 7.81 0.55
CA TYR A 366 11.43 7.31 1.91
C TYR A 366 11.88 8.37 2.92
N LYS A 367 11.26 8.34 4.10
CA LYS A 367 11.54 9.25 5.21
C LYS A 367 12.49 8.62 6.22
N TYR A 368 12.36 7.31 6.40
CA TYR A 368 13.19 6.50 7.28
C TYR A 368 13.75 5.31 6.52
N TRP A 369 14.96 4.89 6.90
CA TRP A 369 15.59 3.69 6.37
C TRP A 369 16.10 2.82 7.52
N GLN A 370 15.49 1.66 7.71
CA GLN A 370 15.95 0.61 8.61
C GLN A 370 17.09 -0.15 7.92
N ILE A 371 18.30 0.00 8.45
CA ILE A 371 19.53 -0.45 7.78
C ILE A 371 20.03 -1.82 8.28
N CYS A 372 19.57 -2.28 9.43
CA CYS A 372 19.91 -3.59 9.98
C CYS A 372 18.99 -3.97 11.15
N ASP A 373 18.95 -5.27 11.45
CA ASP A 373 18.32 -5.87 12.63
C ASP A 373 19.34 -6.50 13.63
N THR A 374 20.62 -6.19 13.41
CA THR A 374 21.76 -6.70 14.20
C THR A 374 22.52 -5.61 14.93
N GLY A 375 21.84 -4.49 15.20
CA GLY A 375 22.39 -3.35 15.91
C GLY A 375 22.84 -3.69 17.33
N ARG A 376 23.87 -2.97 17.80
CA ARG A 376 24.32 -2.95 19.20
C ARG A 376 24.48 -1.51 19.67
N VAL A 377 23.89 -1.19 20.82
CA VAL A 377 23.95 0.13 21.45
C VAL A 377 23.92 -0.03 22.97
N ASP A 378 24.65 0.83 23.68
CA ASP A 378 24.63 0.85 25.13
C ASP A 378 23.22 1.18 25.65
N GLY A 379 22.75 0.36 26.60
CA GLY A 379 21.40 0.46 27.17
C GLY A 379 20.42 -0.58 26.65
N ILE A 380 20.79 -1.40 25.67
CA ILE A 380 20.00 -2.55 25.20
C ILE A 380 20.86 -3.82 25.25
N ASN A 381 20.32 -4.86 25.87
CA ASN A 381 20.93 -6.18 25.87
C ASN A 381 20.43 -6.99 24.66
N GLY A 382 21.26 -7.09 23.62
CA GLY A 382 20.96 -7.89 22.43
C GLY A 382 20.80 -7.05 21.16
N ASN A 383 20.12 -7.63 20.16
CA ASN A 383 19.88 -6.99 18.86
C ASN A 383 18.86 -5.87 18.97
N VAL A 384 19.13 -4.79 18.25
CA VAL A 384 18.18 -3.71 18.00
C VAL A 384 18.25 -3.29 16.55
N ASP A 385 17.12 -2.83 16.03
CA ASP A 385 17.02 -2.33 14.68
C ASP A 385 17.52 -0.88 14.65
N ILE A 386 18.25 -0.49 13.59
CA ILE A 386 18.83 0.85 13.47
C ILE A 386 18.21 1.56 12.27
N ASP A 387 17.76 2.79 12.51
CA ASP A 387 17.10 3.62 11.52
C ASP A 387 17.85 4.92 11.26
N ILE A 388 17.78 5.38 10.01
CA ILE A 388 18.25 6.70 9.60
C ILE A 388 17.04 7.52 9.15
N MET A 389 16.90 8.72 9.72
CA MET A 389 15.89 9.69 9.30
C MET A 389 16.47 10.63 8.23
N TYR A 390 15.70 10.85 7.18
CA TYR A 390 15.97 11.79 6.10
C TYR A 390 15.00 12.97 6.20
N GLU A 391 15.49 14.20 6.00
CA GLU A 391 14.68 15.42 6.09
C GLU A 391 13.90 15.74 4.81
#